data_AF-A0A4Q3CGH3-F1
#
_entry.id   AF-A0A4Q3CGH3-F1
#
_cell.length_a   1.000
_cell.length_b   1.000
_cell.length_c   1.000
_cell.angle_alpha   90.00
_cell.angle_beta   90.00
_cell.angle_gamma   90.00
#
_symmetry.space_group_name_H-M   'P 1'
#
loop_
_entity.id
_entity.type
_entity.pdbx_description
1 polymer ?
#
loop_
_entity_poly.entity_id
_entity_poly.type
_entity_poly.pdbx_seq_one_letter_code
_entity_poly.pdbx_strand_id
1 'polypeptide(L)'
;MRLATMKDGSRDGALVAVSEDGGRVARVAGYATLQAALDDWDAAQAALRAAAQAAESGEAVPAEGFAAPLPRAWQWLDGSAFP
;
A
#
# COMPACT_ATOMS: atom_id res chain seq x y z
N MET A 1 -3.51 -9.83 4.09
CA MET A 1 -3.53 -8.62 3.24
C MET A 1 -2.19 -7.92 3.38
N ARG A 2 -1.55 -7.59 2.26
CA ARG A 2 -0.31 -6.80 2.23
C ARG A 2 -0.57 -5.56 1.38
N LEU A 3 -0.13 -4.40 1.86
CA LEU A 3 -0.34 -3.11 1.20
C LEU A 3 1.02 -2.50 0.87
N ALA A 4 1.10 -1.80 -0.25
CA ALA A 4 2.29 -1.09 -0.68
C ALA A 4 1.90 0.20 -1.39
N THR A 5 2.92 1.03 -1.63
CA THR A 5 2.78 2.27 -2.38
C THR A 5 3.68 2.22 -3.60
N MET A 6 3.07 2.38 -4.77
CA MET A 6 3.75 2.48 -6.06
C MET A 6 4.12 3.92 -6.37
N LYS A 7 5.30 4.13 -6.95
CA LYS A 7 5.70 5.43 -7.50
C LYS A 7 4.85 5.73 -8.74
N ASP A 8 4.15 6.86 -8.73
CA ASP A 8 3.32 7.33 -9.86
C ASP A 8 3.64 8.77 -10.28
N GLY A 9 4.71 9.35 -9.71
CA GLY A 9 5.11 10.75 -9.92
C GLY A 9 4.45 11.75 -8.97
N SER A 10 3.43 11.32 -8.20
CA SER A 10 2.88 12.12 -7.10
C SER A 10 3.75 12.01 -5.85
N ARG A 11 3.46 12.85 -4.84
CA ARG A 11 4.20 12.88 -3.56
C ARG A 11 3.87 11.71 -2.64
N ASP A 12 2.65 11.18 -2.72
CA ASP A 12 2.16 10.09 -1.86
C ASP A 12 2.15 8.73 -2.56
N GLY A 13 2.37 8.71 -3.88
CA GLY A 13 2.27 7.51 -4.69
C GLY A 13 0.84 6.98 -4.81
N ALA A 14 0.73 5.76 -5.34
CA ALA A 14 -0.52 5.05 -5.52
C ALA A 14 -0.62 3.83 -4.60
N LEU A 15 -1.72 3.72 -3.87
CA LEU A 15 -2.02 2.57 -3.03
C LEU A 15 -2.33 1.32 -3.86
N VAL A 16 -1.62 0.24 -3.54
CA VAL A 16 -1.87 -1.09 -4.09
C VAL A 16 -1.91 -2.15 -2.98
N ALA A 17 -2.65 -3.22 -3.22
CA ALA A 17 -2.49 -4.46 -2.49
C ALA A 17 -1.45 -5.35 -3.21
N VAL A 18 -0.75 -6.17 -2.44
CA VAL A 18 0.32 -7.06 -2.91
C VAL A 18 -0.09 -8.51 -2.67
N SER A 19 0.18 -9.39 -3.65
CA SER A 19 -0.02 -10.84 -3.55
C SER A 19 0.78 -11.48 -2.42
N GLU A 20 0.38 -12.68 -2.02
CA GLU A 20 1.08 -13.44 -0.98
C GLU A 20 2.51 -13.84 -1.36
N ASP A 21 2.80 -14.02 -2.65
CA ASP A 21 4.16 -14.26 -3.15
C ASP A 21 4.99 -12.97 -3.29
N GLY A 22 4.38 -11.80 -3.11
CA GLY A 22 5.04 -10.49 -3.24
C GLY A 22 5.30 -10.02 -4.67
N GLY A 23 4.91 -10.81 -5.68
CA GLY A 23 5.27 -10.56 -7.08
C GLY A 23 4.25 -9.78 -7.89
N ARG A 24 3.01 -9.64 -7.40
CA ARG A 24 1.90 -9.02 -8.14
C ARG A 24 1.16 -7.98 -7.30
N VAL A 25 0.53 -7.03 -7.97
CA VAL A 25 -0.23 -5.97 -7.33
C VAL A 25 -1.60 -5.75 -7.95
N ALA A 26 -2.51 -5.17 -7.18
CA ALA A 26 -3.77 -4.62 -7.66
C ALA A 26 -4.07 -3.28 -7.00
N ARG A 27 -4.60 -2.32 -7.75
CA ARG A 27 -5.03 -1.01 -7.21
C ARG A 27 -6.20 -1.18 -6.24
N VAL A 28 -6.24 -0.32 -5.23
CA VAL A 28 -7.36 -0.27 -4.27
C VAL A 28 -8.42 0.70 -4.79
N ALA A 29 -9.62 0.20 -5.09
CA ALA A 29 -10.71 1.05 -5.55
C ALA A 29 -11.16 2.03 -4.46
N GLY A 30 -11.39 3.29 -4.84
CA GLY A 30 -11.85 4.34 -3.92
C GLY A 30 -10.77 5.00 -3.05
N TYR A 31 -9.57 4.43 -2.98
CA TYR A 31 -8.47 4.96 -2.16
C TYR A 31 -7.21 5.14 -2.99
N ALA A 32 -6.84 6.40 -3.25
CA ALA A 32 -5.66 6.72 -4.06
C ALA A 32 -4.34 6.47 -3.32
N THR A 33 -4.29 6.72 -2.02
CA THR A 33 -3.05 6.69 -1.21
C THR A 33 -3.25 5.87 0.07
N LEU A 34 -2.15 5.33 0.64
CA LEU A 34 -2.23 4.62 1.91
C LEU A 34 -2.68 5.53 3.06
N GLN A 35 -2.28 6.80 3.04
CA GLN A 35 -2.73 7.78 4.03
C GLN A 35 -4.26 7.95 3.99
N ALA A 36 -4.85 8.09 2.79
CA ALA A 36 -6.31 8.22 2.66
C ALA A 36 -7.05 6.97 3.17
N ALA A 37 -6.49 5.77 2.97
CA ALA A 37 -7.05 4.55 3.53
C ALA A 37 -6.93 4.48 5.05
N LEU A 38 -5.82 4.97 5.63
CA LEU A 38 -5.63 5.02 7.09
C LEU A 38 -6.55 6.06 7.75
N ASP A 39 -6.81 7.18 7.08
CA ASP A 39 -7.70 8.25 7.57
C ASP A 39 -9.16 7.79 7.67
N ASP A 40 -9.57 6.78 6.89
CA ASP A 40 -10.93 6.22 6.81
C ASP A 40 -10.92 4.68 6.87
N TRP A 41 -10.15 4.14 7.83
CA TRP A 41 -9.77 2.73 7.85
C TRP A 41 -10.94 1.75 7.83
N ASP A 42 -11.99 2.01 8.62
CA ASP A 42 -13.12 1.09 8.75
C ASP A 42 -13.91 0.97 7.44
N ALA A 43 -14.09 2.07 6.71
CA ALA A 43 -14.73 2.03 5.39
C ALA A 43 -13.80 1.46 4.31
N ALA A 44 -12.49 1.67 4.44
CA ALA A 44 -11.50 1.17 3.48
C ALA A 44 -11.38 -0.37 3.48
N GLN A 45 -11.69 -1.04 4.59
CA GLN A 45 -11.44 -2.48 4.75
C GLN A 45 -12.00 -3.35 3.61
N ALA A 46 -13.21 -3.05 3.12
CA ALA A 46 -13.84 -3.87 2.07
C ALA A 46 -13.07 -3.77 0.75
N ALA A 47 -12.70 -2.55 0.34
CA ALA A 47 -11.92 -2.29 -0.87
C ALA A 47 -10.50 -2.87 -0.77
N LEU A 48 -9.87 -2.73 0.39
CA LEU A 48 -8.52 -3.26 0.64
C LEU A 48 -8.50 -4.79 0.54
N ARG A 49 -9.50 -5.49 1.10
CA ARG A 49 -9.62 -6.96 1.01
C ARG A 49 -9.89 -7.42 -0.41
N ALA A 50 -10.77 -6.73 -1.14
CA ALA A 50 -11.04 -7.04 -2.54
C ALA A 50 -9.79 -6.88 -3.41
N ALA A 51 -9.02 -5.80 -3.21
CA ALA A 51 -7.76 -5.58 -3.91
C ALA A 51 -6.72 -6.66 -3.56
N ALA A 52 -6.64 -7.10 -2.30
CA ALA A 52 -5.73 -8.17 -1.90
C ALA A 52 -6.04 -9.50 -2.61
N GLN A 53 -7.31 -9.85 -2.79
CA GLN A 53 -7.71 -11.01 -3.58
C GLN A 53 -7.37 -10.82 -5.06
N ALA A 54 -7.63 -9.63 -5.61
CA ALA A 54 -7.32 -9.31 -7.00
C ALA A 54 -5.81 -9.33 -7.30
N ALA A 55 -4.96 -8.98 -6.33
CA ALA A 55 -3.51 -8.97 -6.49
C ALA A 55 -2.95 -10.38 -6.77
N GLU A 56 -3.61 -11.45 -6.33
CA GLU A 56 -3.16 -12.82 -6.59
C GLU A 56 -3.10 -13.16 -8.09
N SER A 57 -3.91 -12.50 -8.91
CA SER A 57 -3.87 -12.57 -10.38
C SER A 57 -3.55 -11.22 -11.03
N GLY A 58 -2.93 -10.31 -10.28
CA GLY A 58 -2.67 -8.94 -10.69
C GLY A 58 -1.46 -8.79 -11.63
N GLU A 59 -1.05 -7.54 -11.83
CA GLU A 59 0.11 -7.22 -12.66
C GLU A 59 1.40 -7.50 -11.91
N ALA A 60 2.38 -8.11 -12.58
CA ALA A 60 3.71 -8.27 -12.03
C ALA A 60 4.45 -6.94 -12.05
N VAL A 61 5.15 -6.61 -10.97
CA VAL A 61 5.80 -5.31 -10.81
C VAL A 61 7.23 -5.47 -10.30
N PRO A 62 8.22 -4.78 -10.90
CA PRO A 62 9.60 -4.80 -10.41
C PRO A 62 9.71 -4.08 -9.05
N ALA A 63 10.63 -4.55 -8.20
CA ALA A 63 10.79 -4.04 -6.84
C ALA A 63 11.12 -2.54 -6.78
N GLU A 64 11.79 -2.01 -7.81
CA GLU A 64 12.19 -0.61 -7.93
C GLU A 64 10.98 0.34 -8.09
N GLY A 65 9.82 -0.20 -8.48
CA GLY A 65 8.57 0.54 -8.64
C GLY A 65 7.94 0.97 -7.31
N PHE A 66 8.35 0.38 -6.20
CA PHE A 66 7.80 0.70 -4.88
C PHE A 66 8.50 1.89 -4.22
N ALA A 67 7.73 2.63 -3.43
CA ALA A 67 8.22 3.58 -2.43
C ALA A 67 8.07 2.96 -1.02
N ALA A 68 8.53 3.67 0.02
CA ALA A 68 8.12 3.35 1.38
C ALA A 68 6.57 3.37 1.48
N PRO A 69 5.92 2.51 2.30
CA PRO A 69 4.46 2.45 2.37
C PRO A 69 3.79 3.80 2.59
N LEU A 70 4.37 4.65 3.44
CA LEU A 70 4.06 6.08 3.52
C LEU A 70 5.31 6.85 3.05
N PRO A 71 5.37 7.32 1.78
CA PRO A 71 6.53 8.05 1.25
C PRO A 71 6.83 9.33 2.04
N ARG A 72 5.79 9.89 2.66
CA ARG A 72 5.84 10.91 3.69
C ARG A 72 4.82 10.54 4.76
N ALA A 73 5.16 10.80 6.02
CA ALA A 73 4.28 10.55 7.15
C ALA A 73 4.22 11.80 8.04
N TRP A 74 3.10 12.01 8.72
CA TRP A 74 2.91 13.11 9.65
C TRP A 74 3.83 13.05 10.87
N GLN A 75 4.25 11.83 11.23
CA GLN A 75 5.08 11.58 12.39
C GLN A 75 6.00 10.38 12.13
N TRP A 76 7.22 10.49 12.63
CA TRP A 76 8.15 9.39 12.77
C TRP A 76 8.70 9.43 14.19
N LEU A 77 8.60 8.30 14.89
CA LEU A 77 9.12 8.11 16.24
C LEU A 77 9.89 6.81 16.21
N ASP A 78 11.17 6.86 16.58
CA ASP A 78 12.04 5.70 16.65
C ASP A 78 12.39 5.41 18.10
N GLY A 79 12.37 4.12 18.48
CA GLY A 79 12.52 3.68 19.86
C GLY A 79 13.69 2.70 20.02
N SER A 80 14.46 2.86 21.08
CA SER A 80 15.51 1.89 21.47
C SER A 80 14.89 0.66 22.14
N ALA A 81 14.26 -0.20 21.34
CA ALA A 81 13.49 -1.35 21.82
C ALA A 81 14.36 -2.49 22.39
N PHE A 82 15.63 -2.57 21.99
CA PHE A 82 16.57 -3.58 22.44
C PHE A 82 17.83 -2.88 22.96
N PRO A 83 18.16 -3.02 24.27
CA PRO A 83 19.34 -2.42 24.88
C PRO A 83 20.65 -3.13 24.50
#